data_AF-A0A2A4RKG7-F1
#
_entry.id   AF-A0A2A4RKG7-F1
#
_cell.length_a   1.000
_cell.length_b   1.000
_cell.length_c   1.000
_cell.angle_alpha   90.00
_cell.angle_beta   90.00
_cell.angle_gamma   90.00
#
_symmetry.space_group_name_H-M   'P 1'
#
loop_
_entity.id
_entity.type
_entity.pdbx_description
1 polymer ?
#
loop_
_entity_poly.entity_id
_entity_poly.type
_entity_poly.pdbx_seq_one_letter_code
_entity_poly.pdbx_strand_id
1 'polypeptide(L)'
;MKEQQDKQNDVALKIAIDAGVLIRCKKHEEIVFNGGEETQEAYLLGNERFSKGELGDVFTYRRDMTDAIKDTVATHQASTCSSCAK
;
A
#
# COMPACT_ATOMS: atom_id res chain seq x y z
N MET A 1 15.82 9.38 -10.86
CA MET A 1 15.59 9.29 -9.40
C MET A 1 14.12 9.49 -8.97
N LYS A 2 13.14 9.75 -9.86
CA LYS A 2 11.70 9.81 -9.51
C LYS A 2 10.93 8.54 -9.86
N GLU A 3 11.29 7.89 -10.96
CA GLU A 3 10.56 6.72 -11.49
C GLU A 3 10.62 5.49 -10.58
N GLN A 4 11.72 5.29 -9.84
CA GLN A 4 11.85 4.15 -8.95
C GLN A 4 10.98 4.32 -7.70
N GLN A 5 10.92 5.53 -7.16
CA GLN A 5 10.09 5.86 -6.00
C GLN A 5 8.58 5.81 -6.34
N ASP A 6 8.21 6.21 -7.55
CA ASP A 6 6.84 6.09 -8.05
C ASP A 6 6.40 4.62 -8.19
N LYS A 7 7.27 3.76 -8.74
CA LYS A 7 7.04 2.31 -8.79
C LYS A 7 6.93 1.68 -7.39
N GLN A 8 7.80 2.09 -6.47
CA GLN A 8 7.75 1.62 -5.09
C GLN A 8 6.42 1.99 -4.42
N ASN A 9 5.94 3.22 -4.63
CA ASN A 9 4.65 3.66 -4.12
C ASN A 9 3.46 2.91 -4.74
N ASP A 10 3.44 2.70 -6.06
CA ASP A 10 2.36 1.93 -6.72
C ASP A 10 2.29 0.50 -6.18
N VAL A 11 3.45 -0.14 -6.00
CA VAL A 11 3.51 -1.50 -5.49
C VAL A 11 3.18 -1.57 -4.00
N ALA A 12 3.66 -0.62 -3.19
CA ALA A 12 3.30 -0.52 -1.78
C ALA A 12 1.79 -0.31 -1.59
N LEU A 13 1.18 0.56 -2.40
CA LEU A 13 -0.26 0.79 -2.41
C LEU A 13 -1.03 -0.47 -2.83
N LYS A 14 -0.57 -1.18 -3.86
CA LYS A 14 -1.16 -2.47 -4.25
C LYS A 14 -1.07 -3.51 -3.13
N ILE A 15 0.08 -3.65 -2.47
CA ILE A 15 0.26 -4.59 -1.36
C ILE A 15 -0.68 -4.22 -0.21
N ALA A 16 -0.75 -2.93 0.14
CA ALA A 16 -1.64 -2.46 1.19
C ALA A 16 -3.13 -2.69 0.85
N ILE A 17 -3.51 -2.57 -0.43
CA ILE A 17 -4.87 -2.87 -0.89
C ILE A 17 -5.16 -4.38 -0.87
N ASP A 18 -4.21 -5.19 -1.34
CA ASP A 18 -4.33 -6.65 -1.40
C ASP A 18 -4.41 -7.26 0.00
N ALA A 19 -3.67 -6.69 0.94
CA ALA A 19 -3.67 -7.06 2.36
C ALA A 19 -4.84 -6.46 3.16
N GLY A 20 -5.83 -5.82 2.51
CA GLY A 20 -7.02 -5.27 3.18
C GLY A 20 -6.79 -4.05 4.09
N VAL A 21 -5.52 -3.66 4.33
CA VAL A 21 -5.14 -2.48 5.13
C VAL A 21 -5.66 -1.20 4.49
N LEU A 22 -5.58 -1.12 3.17
CA LEU A 22 -6.20 -0.06 2.38
C LEU A 22 -7.30 -0.66 1.53
N ILE A 23 -8.34 0.12 1.27
CA ILE A 23 -9.40 -0.24 0.35
C ILE A 23 -9.65 0.93 -0.59
N ARG A 24 -9.76 0.58 -1.87
CA ARG A 24 -10.20 1.53 -2.89
C ARG A 24 -11.72 1.63 -2.88
N CYS A 25 -12.25 2.84 -3.02
CA CYS A 25 -13.70 3.00 -3.15
C CYS A 25 -14.16 2.42 -4.49
N LYS A 26 -15.23 1.61 -4.48
CA LYS A 26 -15.82 1.07 -5.73
C LYS A 26 -16.42 2.17 -6.63
N LYS A 27 -16.82 3.30 -6.04
CA LYS A 27 -17.40 4.44 -6.77
C LYS A 27 -16.36 5.49 -7.19
N HIS A 28 -15.28 5.61 -6.41
CA HIS A 28 -14.20 6.56 -6.67
C HIS A 28 -12.88 5.79 -6.69
N GLU A 29 -12.49 5.32 -7.87
CA GLU A 29 -11.28 4.49 -8.02
C GLU A 29 -9.99 5.24 -7.66
N GLU A 30 -10.06 6.57 -7.67
CA GLU A 30 -9.00 7.50 -7.23
C GLU A 30 -8.93 7.68 -5.71
N ILE A 31 -9.93 7.23 -4.94
CA ILE A 31 -9.96 7.37 -3.49
C ILE A 31 -9.59 6.04 -2.82
N VAL A 32 -8.45 6.05 -2.14
CA VAL A 32 -7.99 4.97 -1.26
C VAL A 32 -8.10 5.43 0.20
N PHE A 33 -8.63 4.56 1.04
CA PHE A 33 -8.87 4.82 2.46
C PHE A 33 -8.55 3.58 3.29
N ASN A 34 -8.42 3.72 4.60
CA ASN A 34 -8.10 2.63 5.51
C ASN A 34 -9.24 1.60 5.54
N GLY A 35 -8.91 0.33 5.28
CA GLY A 35 -9.84 -0.80 5.24
C GLY A 35 -10.17 -1.41 6.59
N GLY A 36 -9.49 -0.96 7.64
CA GLY A 36 -9.69 -1.43 9.00
C GLY A 36 -8.83 -2.63 9.38
N GLU A 37 -8.02 -3.16 8.46
CA GLU A 37 -6.99 -4.15 8.80
C GLU A 37 -5.73 -3.47 9.34
N GLU A 38 -4.97 -4.22 10.13
CA GLU A 38 -3.74 -3.74 10.73
C GLU A 38 -2.65 -3.62 9.67
N THR A 39 -1.88 -2.52 9.69
CA THR A 39 -0.73 -2.31 8.78
C THR A 39 0.27 -3.46 8.77
N GLN A 40 0.27 -4.25 9.85
CA GLN A 40 1.07 -5.47 9.99
C GLN A 40 0.74 -6.54 8.95
N GLU A 41 -0.52 -6.68 8.54
CA GLU A 41 -0.93 -7.63 7.48
C GLU A 41 -0.30 -7.25 6.14
N ALA A 42 -0.25 -5.94 5.81
CA ALA A 42 0.45 -5.47 4.62
C ALA A 42 1.96 -5.74 4.68
N TYR A 43 2.59 -5.67 5.86
CA TYR A 43 4.00 -6.04 6.02
C TYR A 43 4.24 -7.53 5.85
N LEU A 44 3.35 -8.39 6.37
CA LEU A 44 3.40 -9.84 6.19
C LEU A 44 3.28 -10.20 4.71
N LEU A 45 2.25 -9.67 4.04
CA LEU A 45 1.98 -9.93 2.62
C LEU A 45 3.10 -9.38 1.72
N GLY A 46 3.60 -8.19 2.03
CA GLY A 46 4.78 -7.62 1.37
C GLY A 46 6.02 -8.50 1.56
N ASN A 47 6.31 -8.96 2.77
CA ASN A 47 7.47 -9.83 3.04
C ASN A 47 7.37 -11.18 2.33
N GLU A 48 6.16 -11.72 2.21
CA GLU A 48 5.90 -12.95 1.47
C GLU A 48 6.19 -12.74 -0.02
N ARG A 49 5.63 -11.71 -0.65
CA ARG A 49 5.89 -11.36 -2.06
C ARG A 49 7.36 -11.03 -2.32
N PHE A 50 8.02 -10.36 -1.37
CA PHE A 50 9.45 -10.11 -1.43
C PHE A 50 10.26 -11.40 -1.39
N SER A 51 9.90 -12.34 -0.52
CA SER A 51 10.58 -13.64 -0.43
C SER A 51 10.31 -14.53 -1.64
N LYS A 52 9.17 -14.36 -2.33
CA LYS A 52 8.88 -14.98 -3.63
C LYS A 52 9.67 -14.37 -4.79
N GLY A 53 10.38 -13.25 -4.56
CA GLY A 53 11.13 -12.54 -5.59
C GLY A 53 10.29 -11.64 -6.49
N GLU A 54 8.99 -11.50 -6.22
CA GLU A 54 8.08 -10.66 -7.02
C GLU A 54 8.36 -9.16 -6.84
N LEU A 55 8.97 -8.80 -5.71
CA LEU A 55 9.27 -7.42 -5.33
C LEU A 55 10.76 -7.08 -5.42
N GLY A 56 11.63 -8.04 -5.76
CA GLY A 56 13.08 -7.85 -5.76
C GLY A 56 13.60 -6.87 -6.83
N ASP A 57 12.82 -6.63 -7.89
CA ASP A 57 13.12 -5.62 -8.93
C ASP A 57 12.73 -4.19 -8.49
N VAL A 58 11.80 -4.08 -7.54
CA VAL A 58 11.23 -2.80 -7.09
C VAL A 58 11.83 -2.36 -5.76
N PHE A 59 12.02 -3.30 -4.85
CA PHE A 59 12.58 -3.08 -3.53
C PHE A 59 13.85 -3.91 -3.38
N THR A 60 14.97 -3.24 -3.13
CA THR A 60 16.24 -3.91 -2.82
C THR A 60 16.27 -4.43 -1.38
N TYR A 61 15.59 -3.72 -0.48
CA TYR A 61 15.55 -4.02 0.94
C TYR A 61 14.12 -4.11 1.46
N ARG A 62 13.88 -5.09 2.35
CA ARG A 62 12.59 -5.22 3.06
C ARG A 62 12.18 -3.95 3.80
N ARG A 63 13.17 -3.21 4.33
CA ARG A 63 12.93 -1.94 5.03
C ARG A 63 12.30 -0.89 4.12
N ASP A 64 12.81 -0.77 2.89
CA ASP A 64 12.32 0.17 1.87
C ASP A 64 10.84 -0.10 1.56
N MET A 65 10.47 -1.37 1.43
CA MET A 65 9.09 -1.79 1.22
C MET A 65 8.19 -1.45 2.42
N THR A 66 8.61 -1.80 3.63
CA THR A 66 7.83 -1.47 4.84
C THR A 66 7.73 0.03 5.08
N ASP A 67 8.76 0.80 4.73
CA ASP A 67 8.73 2.26 4.85
C ASP A 67 7.73 2.86 3.85
N ALA A 68 7.76 2.42 2.59
CA ALA A 68 6.80 2.83 1.56
C ALA A 68 5.34 2.47 1.92
N ILE A 69 5.11 1.25 2.43
CA ILE A 69 3.78 0.83 2.91
C ILE A 69 3.35 1.71 4.08
N LYS A 70 4.26 1.99 5.03
CA LYS A 70 3.97 2.85 6.18
C LYS A 70 3.57 4.25 5.75
N ASP A 71 4.33 4.85 4.84
CA ASP A 71 4.10 6.20 4.31
C ASP A 71 2.78 6.27 3.55
N THR A 72 2.49 5.26 2.73
CA THR A 72 1.22 5.14 2.00
C THR A 72 0.04 5.03 2.97
N VAL A 73 0.10 4.12 3.94
CA VAL A 73 -0.98 3.95 4.93
C VAL A 73 -1.14 5.21 5.80
N ALA A 74 -0.02 5.85 6.17
CA ALA A 74 -0.04 7.09 6.93
C ALA A 74 -0.65 8.26 6.16
N THR A 75 -0.46 8.31 4.83
CA THR A 75 -1.10 9.28 3.94
C THR A 75 -2.60 8.99 3.78
N HIS A 76 -2.98 7.72 3.81
CA HIS A 76 -4.35 7.24 3.60
C HIS A 76 -5.07 6.80 4.90
N GLN A 77 -4.90 7.57 5.99
CA GLN A 77 -5.55 7.30 7.28
C GLN A 77 -7.06 7.60 7.33
N ALA A 78 -7.63 8.14 6.25
CA ALA A 78 -9.07 8.36 6.18
C ALA A 78 -9.80 7.02 6.39
N SER A 79 -10.78 6.97 7.28
CA SER A 79 -11.57 5.74 7.52
C SER A 79 -12.66 5.52 6.48
N THR A 80 -12.97 6.54 5.67
CA THR A 80 -14.05 6.52 4.69
C THR A 80 -13.71 7.37 3.48
N CYS A 81 -14.27 7.02 2.32
CA CYS A 81 -14.16 7.82 1.11
C CYS A 81 -14.85 9.19 1.28
N SER A 82 -14.06 10.27 1.28
CA SER A 82 -14.55 11.65 1.42
C SER A 82 -15.59 12.04 0.36
N SER A 83 -15.51 11.48 -0.85
CA SER A 83 -16.48 11.73 -1.93
C SER A 83 -17.76 10.90 -1.80
N CYS A 84 -17.77 9.80 -1.05
CA CYS A 84 -19.01 9.09 -0.72
C CYS A 84 -19.70 9.65 0.53
N ALA A 85 -18.95 10.32 1.40
CA ALA A 85 -19.48 11.05 2.54
C ALA A 85 -20.08 12.41 2.16
N LYS A 86 -19.92 12.83 0.90
CA LYS A 86 -20.46 14.06 0.31
C LYS A 86 -21.74 13.76 -0.47
#